data_AF-A0A7W0XP28-F1
#
_entry.id   AF-A0A7W0XP28-F1
#
_cell.length_a   1.000
_cell.length_b   1.000
_cell.length_c   1.000
_cell.angle_alpha   90.00
_cell.angle_beta   90.00
_cell.angle_gamma   90.00
#
_symmetry.space_group_name_H-M   'P 1'
#
loop_
_entity.id
_entity.type
_entity.pdbx_description
1 polymer ?
#
loop_
_entity_poly.entity_id
_entity_poly.type
_entity_poly.pdbx_seq_one_letter_code
_entity_poly.pdbx_strand_id
1 'polypeptide(L)'
;MKFSGHVTEARRSATLIGISGITVALGLVISALIILHSVVHVCWKTQQCGPTTGPINVYGYLFDLAAEGNIPTWYAVVQLFTVALMLGFVAIARRVQKAPTAAWWGLAVIFAYLSLDEATDMHGLWRRWLGDYTIPGMQAAGFSWIIPGIIVVSVIAAIYLPWVLKLPSRTRVLFVIAGAVYVTGGIALEGVGGFLADFTFSNDSYLVAVTLEESCELYGILIMLYAVLHYLGKQSITLSAGDAARGATSEISERRGRQSGGAVQHADAVAPHRPTGN
;
A
#
# COMPACT_ATOMS: atom_id res chain seq x y z
N MET A 1 11.01 14.77 34.04
CA MET A 1 10.00 14.18 33.13
C MET A 1 10.05 14.68 31.66
N LYS A 2 10.92 15.62 31.26
CA LYS A 2 11.00 16.13 29.85
C LYS A 2 11.75 15.23 28.85
N PHE A 3 12.54 14.24 29.30
CA PHE A 3 13.39 13.42 28.42
C PHE A 3 12.62 12.40 27.55
N SER A 4 11.46 11.91 28.00
CA SER A 4 10.69 10.90 27.26
C SER A 4 10.00 11.47 25.99
N GLY A 5 9.62 12.75 26.02
CA GLY A 5 9.01 13.44 24.87
C GLY A 5 9.96 13.60 23.68
N HIS A 6 11.22 13.96 23.94
CA HIS A 6 12.19 14.17 22.85
C HIS A 6 12.60 12.86 22.14
N VAL A 7 12.68 11.74 22.85
CA VAL A 7 13.04 10.44 22.25
C VAL A 7 11.93 9.91 21.34
N THR A 8 10.66 10.10 21.73
CA THR A 8 9.51 9.67 20.91
C THR A 8 9.34 10.53 19.67
N GLU A 9 9.59 11.84 19.77
CA GLU A 9 9.55 12.77 18.64
C GLU A 9 10.70 12.51 17.64
N ALA A 10 11.91 12.26 18.14
CA ALA A 10 13.06 11.90 17.29
C ALA A 10 12.85 10.57 16.54
N ARG A 11 12.33 9.52 17.21
CA ARG A 11 11.98 8.25 16.56
C ARG A 11 10.90 8.43 15.50
N ARG A 12 9.86 9.22 15.80
CA ARG A 12 8.79 9.53 14.86
C ARG A 12 9.33 10.20 13.60
N SER A 13 10.17 11.20 13.77
CA SER A 13 10.80 11.91 12.65
C SER A 13 11.67 10.97 11.82
N ALA A 14 12.49 10.13 12.45
CA ALA A 14 13.33 9.16 11.76
C ALA A 14 12.51 8.13 10.94
N THR A 15 11.42 7.58 11.49
CA THR A 15 10.53 6.66 10.77
C THR A 15 9.86 7.33 9.57
N LEU A 16 9.39 8.57 9.73
CA LEU A 16 8.75 9.31 8.64
C LEU A 16 9.74 9.69 7.53
N ILE A 17 10.98 10.02 7.90
CA ILE A 17 12.08 10.26 6.95
C ILE A 17 12.38 8.97 6.17
N GLY A 18 12.48 7.82 6.87
CA GLY A 18 12.70 6.53 6.23
C GLY A 18 11.60 6.14 5.23
N ILE A 19 10.33 6.29 5.61
CA ILE A 19 9.19 6.01 4.72
C ILE A 19 9.24 6.91 3.47
N SER A 20 9.53 8.20 3.66
CA SER A 20 9.61 9.15 2.55
C SER A 20 10.76 8.81 1.61
N GLY A 21 11.94 8.45 2.15
CA GLY A 21 13.10 8.03 1.35
C GLY A 21 12.82 6.76 0.52
N ILE A 22 12.19 5.74 1.11
CA ILE A 22 11.79 4.52 0.38
C ILE A 22 10.80 4.87 -0.74
N THR A 23 9.81 5.72 -0.45
CA THR A 23 8.79 6.11 -1.43
C THR A 23 9.41 6.85 -2.62
N VAL A 24 10.36 7.76 -2.37
CA VAL A 24 11.10 8.46 -3.42
C VAL A 24 11.91 7.47 -4.25
N ALA A 25 12.63 6.54 -3.62
CA ALA A 25 13.42 5.54 -4.34
C ALA A 25 12.55 4.67 -5.26
N LEU A 26 11.41 4.19 -4.77
CA LEU A 26 10.44 3.44 -5.59
C LEU A 26 9.86 4.30 -6.71
N GLY A 27 9.53 5.57 -6.45
CA GLY A 27 9.07 6.51 -7.46
C GLY A 27 10.09 6.77 -8.58
N LEU A 28 11.38 6.81 -8.24
CA LEU A 28 12.47 6.92 -9.23
C LEU A 28 12.58 5.67 -10.10
N VAL A 29 12.35 4.47 -9.54
CA VAL A 29 12.29 3.23 -10.33
C VAL A 29 11.13 3.28 -11.32
N ILE A 30 9.94 3.69 -10.89
CA ILE A 30 8.77 3.88 -11.78
C ILE A 30 9.11 4.87 -12.90
N SER A 31 9.68 6.04 -12.57
CA SER A 31 10.09 7.02 -13.58
C SER A 31 11.10 6.43 -14.58
N ALA A 32 12.07 5.64 -14.11
CA ALA A 32 13.04 4.98 -14.97
C ALA A 32 12.39 3.97 -15.93
N LEU A 33 11.42 3.18 -15.46
CA LEU A 33 10.67 2.24 -16.29
C LEU A 33 9.86 2.97 -17.39
N ILE A 34 9.16 4.06 -17.04
CA ILE A 34 8.40 4.87 -17.99
C ILE A 34 9.33 5.49 -19.05
N ILE A 35 10.49 6.00 -18.64
CA ILE A 35 11.50 6.54 -19.56
C ILE A 35 12.01 5.45 -20.49
N LEU A 36 12.35 4.27 -19.97
CA LEU A 36 12.84 3.15 -20.79
C LEU A 36 11.81 2.70 -21.81
N HIS A 37 10.54 2.54 -21.42
CA HIS A 37 9.43 2.26 -22.34
C HIS A 37 9.31 3.32 -23.43
N SER A 38 9.34 4.60 -23.05
CA SER A 38 9.24 5.71 -24.00
C SER A 38 10.41 5.70 -25.01
N VAL A 39 11.63 5.44 -24.53
CA VAL A 39 12.82 5.32 -25.39
C VAL A 39 12.69 4.13 -26.33
N VAL A 40 12.22 2.97 -25.86
CA VAL A 40 11.97 1.78 -26.68
C VAL A 40 11.00 2.11 -27.82
N HIS A 41 9.86 2.72 -27.51
CA HIS A 41 8.85 3.06 -28.52
C HIS A 41 9.33 4.10 -29.53
N VAL A 42 10.04 5.14 -29.08
CA VAL A 42 10.65 6.15 -29.97
C VAL A 42 11.69 5.50 -30.89
N CYS A 43 12.57 4.67 -30.33
CA CYS A 43 13.59 3.94 -31.09
C CYS A 43 12.96 3.03 -32.15
N TRP A 44 11.90 2.32 -31.80
CA TRP A 44 11.17 1.46 -32.71
C TRP A 44 10.48 2.24 -33.83
N LYS A 45 9.76 3.31 -33.49
CA LYS A 45 9.03 4.13 -34.47
C LYS A 45 9.95 4.85 -35.45
N THR A 46 11.07 5.37 -34.97
CA THR A 46 12.02 6.11 -35.79
C THR A 46 12.98 5.21 -36.56
N GLN A 47 13.05 3.91 -36.21
CA GLN A 47 14.01 2.95 -36.76
C GLN A 47 15.49 3.39 -36.56
N GLN A 48 15.75 4.31 -35.61
CA GLN A 48 17.08 4.91 -35.41
C GLN A 48 18.02 4.08 -34.54
N CYS A 49 17.48 3.17 -33.72
CA CYS A 49 18.25 2.41 -32.73
C CYS A 49 18.54 0.97 -33.19
N GLY A 50 18.34 0.68 -34.47
CA GLY A 50 18.53 -0.64 -35.06
C GLY A 50 17.40 -1.64 -34.74
N PRO A 51 17.50 -2.88 -35.26
CA PRO A 51 16.43 -3.86 -35.23
C PRO A 51 16.23 -4.50 -33.84
N THR A 52 16.91 -4.08 -32.79
CA THR A 52 16.83 -4.71 -31.46
C THR A 52 15.78 -4.08 -30.55
N THR A 53 15.15 -2.97 -30.99
CA THR A 53 14.25 -2.14 -30.17
C THR A 53 12.76 -2.31 -30.48
N GLY A 54 12.38 -3.13 -31.47
CA GLY A 54 10.97 -3.42 -31.73
C GLY A 54 10.32 -4.23 -30.61
N PRO A 55 8.99 -4.12 -30.42
CA PRO A 55 8.24 -4.86 -29.39
C PRO A 55 8.25 -6.38 -29.61
N ILE A 56 8.72 -6.85 -30.77
CA ILE A 56 8.87 -8.27 -31.13
C ILE A 56 10.32 -8.77 -30.84
N ASN A 57 11.21 -7.87 -30.40
CA ASN A 57 12.64 -8.15 -30.22
C ASN A 57 13.01 -8.06 -28.73
N VAL A 58 14.02 -8.83 -28.31
CA VAL A 58 14.28 -9.19 -26.89
C VAL A 58 14.28 -7.99 -25.93
N TYR A 59 14.81 -6.82 -26.31
CA TYR A 59 14.89 -5.66 -25.40
C TYR A 59 13.64 -4.79 -25.37
N GLY A 60 12.90 -4.69 -26.49
CA GLY A 60 11.69 -3.87 -26.55
C GLY A 60 10.63 -4.41 -25.61
N TYR A 61 10.35 -5.71 -25.73
CA TYR A 61 9.39 -6.43 -24.87
C TYR A 61 9.73 -6.35 -23.37
N LEU A 62 11.02 -6.39 -22.99
CA LEU A 62 11.43 -6.40 -21.58
C LEU A 62 11.06 -5.12 -20.81
N PHE A 63 10.95 -3.99 -21.50
CA PHE A 63 10.66 -2.68 -20.91
C PHE A 63 9.40 -2.04 -21.50
N ASP A 64 8.57 -2.80 -22.22
CA ASP A 64 7.33 -2.29 -22.75
C ASP A 64 6.23 -2.32 -21.68
N LEU A 65 5.87 -1.16 -21.11
CA LEU A 65 4.76 -1.04 -20.18
C LEU A 65 3.44 -1.58 -20.76
N ALA A 66 3.23 -1.57 -22.08
CA ALA A 66 2.01 -2.09 -22.71
C ALA A 66 1.98 -3.62 -22.84
N ALA A 67 3.08 -4.30 -22.55
CA ALA A 67 3.19 -5.74 -22.64
C ALA A 67 3.18 -6.38 -21.25
N GLU A 68 2.53 -7.53 -21.15
CA GLU A 68 2.50 -8.33 -19.92
C GLU A 68 3.66 -9.34 -19.88
N GLY A 69 4.10 -9.71 -18.68
CA GLY A 69 5.09 -10.78 -18.45
C GLY A 69 6.55 -10.32 -18.54
N ASN A 70 6.80 -9.02 -18.30
CA ASN A 70 8.12 -8.41 -18.39
C ASN A 70 8.55 -7.72 -17.08
N ILE A 71 9.57 -6.85 -17.14
CA ILE A 71 10.12 -6.18 -15.96
C ILE A 71 9.11 -5.20 -15.32
N PRO A 72 8.44 -4.30 -16.08
CA PRO A 72 7.32 -3.51 -15.58
C PRO A 72 6.25 -4.33 -14.86
N THR A 73 5.72 -5.40 -15.50
CA THR A 73 4.72 -6.29 -14.89
C THR A 73 5.23 -6.87 -13.57
N TRP A 74 6.44 -7.43 -13.55
CA TRP A 74 7.02 -7.98 -12.32
C TRP A 74 7.12 -6.94 -11.19
N TYR A 75 7.50 -5.70 -11.54
CA TYR A 75 7.56 -4.61 -10.57
C TYR A 75 6.17 -4.30 -10.00
N ALA A 76 5.14 -4.20 -10.84
CA ALA A 76 3.75 -4.00 -10.42
C ALA A 76 3.27 -5.12 -9.49
N VAL A 77 3.50 -6.39 -9.87
CA VAL A 77 3.19 -7.58 -9.04
C VAL A 77 3.80 -7.47 -7.65
N VAL A 78 5.10 -7.20 -7.56
CA VAL A 78 5.82 -7.09 -6.27
C VAL A 78 5.28 -5.93 -5.45
N GLN A 79 4.97 -4.81 -6.08
CA GLN A 79 4.47 -3.62 -5.41
C GLN A 79 3.06 -3.86 -4.83
N LEU A 80 2.15 -4.44 -5.63
CA LEU A 80 0.80 -4.84 -5.20
C LEU A 80 0.85 -5.84 -4.04
N PHE A 81 1.69 -6.87 -4.14
CA PHE A 81 1.87 -7.85 -3.07
C PHE A 81 2.43 -7.20 -1.80
N THR A 82 3.36 -6.27 -1.93
CA THR A 82 3.90 -5.52 -0.79
C THR A 82 2.81 -4.72 -0.10
N VAL A 83 1.93 -4.05 -0.85
CA VAL A 83 0.76 -3.36 -0.29
C VAL A 83 -0.14 -4.35 0.47
N ALA A 84 -0.43 -5.52 -0.11
CA ALA A 84 -1.22 -6.57 0.53
C ALA A 84 -0.61 -7.01 1.87
N LEU A 85 0.70 -7.27 1.92
CA LEU A 85 1.41 -7.63 3.14
C LEU A 85 1.34 -6.53 4.20
N MET A 86 1.55 -5.26 3.81
CA MET A 86 1.49 -4.14 4.73
C MET A 86 0.08 -3.95 5.31
N LEU A 87 -0.96 -4.14 4.50
CA LEU A 87 -2.36 -4.14 4.96
C LEU A 87 -2.63 -5.28 5.96
N GLY A 88 -2.07 -6.47 5.72
CA GLY A 88 -2.09 -7.59 6.66
C GLY A 88 -1.42 -7.24 7.99
N PHE A 89 -0.27 -6.59 7.97
CA PHE A 89 0.38 -6.10 9.20
C PHE A 89 -0.46 -5.05 9.92
N VAL A 90 -1.15 -4.16 9.19
CA VAL A 90 -2.12 -3.24 9.82
C VAL A 90 -3.22 -4.03 10.52
N ALA A 91 -3.78 -5.04 9.88
CA ALA A 91 -4.84 -5.85 10.45
C ALA A 91 -4.38 -6.57 11.74
N ILE A 92 -3.16 -7.10 11.75
CA ILE A 92 -2.55 -7.73 12.93
C ILE A 92 -2.36 -6.70 14.07
N ALA A 93 -1.77 -5.53 13.77
CA ALA A 93 -1.57 -4.48 14.77
C ALA A 93 -2.90 -3.99 15.37
N ARG A 94 -3.95 -3.89 14.55
CA ARG A 94 -5.31 -3.54 14.98
C ARG A 94 -5.96 -4.61 15.86
N ARG A 95 -5.68 -5.89 15.58
CA ARG A 95 -6.15 -7.02 16.39
C ARG A 95 -5.59 -6.96 17.82
N VAL A 96 -4.30 -6.65 17.96
CA VAL A 96 -3.66 -6.47 19.28
C VAL A 96 -4.34 -5.35 20.08
N GLN A 97 -4.80 -4.30 19.40
CA GLN A 97 -5.56 -3.20 19.99
C GLN A 97 -7.05 -3.49 20.22
N LYS A 98 -7.51 -4.73 20.00
CA LYS A 98 -8.92 -5.15 20.06
C LYS A 98 -9.84 -4.29 19.17
N ALA A 99 -9.32 -3.81 18.05
CA ALA A 99 -10.03 -2.92 17.15
C ALA A 99 -10.47 -3.66 15.87
N PRO A 100 -11.47 -3.16 15.12
CA PRO A 100 -11.96 -3.83 13.91
C PRO A 100 -10.86 -4.04 12.85
N THR A 101 -10.80 -5.26 12.31
CA THR A 101 -9.76 -5.71 11.35
C THR A 101 -10.29 -6.14 9.98
N ALA A 102 -11.60 -6.44 9.87
CA ALA A 102 -12.18 -7.06 8.68
C ALA A 102 -11.88 -6.29 7.38
N ALA A 103 -12.05 -4.96 7.39
CA ALA A 103 -11.78 -4.14 6.21
C ALA A 103 -10.30 -4.16 5.78
N TRP A 104 -9.37 -4.20 6.74
CA TRP A 104 -7.93 -4.28 6.45
C TRP A 104 -7.56 -5.63 5.83
N TRP A 105 -8.11 -6.72 6.35
CA TRP A 105 -7.93 -8.06 5.77
C TRP A 105 -8.56 -8.16 4.38
N GLY A 106 -9.77 -7.62 4.20
CA GLY A 106 -10.41 -7.63 2.88
C GLY A 106 -9.60 -6.82 1.84
N LEU A 107 -9.03 -5.66 2.21
CA LEU A 107 -8.14 -4.93 1.32
C LEU A 107 -6.85 -5.71 1.03
N ALA A 108 -6.27 -6.38 2.03
CA ALA A 108 -5.10 -7.22 1.82
C ALA A 108 -5.39 -8.33 0.80
N VAL A 109 -6.55 -8.98 0.88
CA VAL A 109 -7.00 -9.98 -0.09
C VAL A 109 -7.22 -9.37 -1.47
N ILE A 110 -7.84 -8.18 -1.57
CA ILE A 110 -8.03 -7.48 -2.84
C ILE A 110 -6.69 -7.17 -3.51
N PHE A 111 -5.72 -6.60 -2.79
CA PHE A 111 -4.40 -6.28 -3.35
C PHE A 111 -3.60 -7.54 -3.70
N ALA A 112 -3.76 -8.64 -2.93
CA ALA A 112 -3.16 -9.93 -3.29
C ALA A 112 -3.79 -10.50 -4.56
N TYR A 113 -5.11 -10.34 -4.74
CA TYR A 113 -5.79 -10.70 -5.98
C TYR A 113 -5.30 -9.85 -7.16
N LEU A 114 -5.21 -8.52 -7.02
CA LEU A 114 -4.66 -7.65 -8.07
C LEU A 114 -3.23 -8.04 -8.44
N SER A 115 -2.40 -8.38 -7.46
CA SER A 115 -1.04 -8.89 -7.70
C SER A 115 -1.04 -10.21 -8.49
N LEU A 116 -1.99 -11.11 -8.21
CA LEU A 116 -2.15 -12.36 -8.95
C LEU A 116 -2.65 -12.11 -10.37
N ASP A 117 -3.62 -11.21 -10.53
CA ASP A 117 -4.19 -10.81 -11.81
C ASP A 117 -3.10 -10.27 -12.74
N GLU A 118 -2.32 -9.31 -12.25
CA GLU A 118 -1.17 -8.73 -12.97
C GLU A 118 -0.14 -9.80 -13.38
N ALA A 119 0.07 -10.81 -12.55
CA ALA A 119 1.03 -11.87 -12.85
C ALA A 119 0.53 -12.90 -13.89
N THR A 120 -0.79 -12.98 -14.11
CA THR A 120 -1.41 -14.11 -14.82
C THR A 120 -2.43 -13.73 -15.88
N ASP A 121 -2.68 -12.44 -16.09
CA ASP A 121 -3.69 -11.92 -17.01
C ASP A 121 -5.09 -12.53 -16.76
N MET A 122 -5.49 -12.60 -15.49
CA MET A 122 -6.79 -13.18 -15.16
C MET A 122 -7.94 -12.36 -15.72
N HIS A 123 -7.81 -11.02 -15.75
CA HIS A 123 -8.81 -10.16 -16.36
C HIS A 123 -8.92 -10.41 -17.88
N GLY A 124 -7.86 -10.89 -18.53
CA GLY A 124 -7.90 -11.37 -19.90
C GLY A 124 -8.76 -12.60 -20.14
N LEU A 125 -9.10 -13.36 -19.10
CA LEU A 125 -10.10 -14.43 -19.20
C LEU A 125 -11.49 -13.86 -19.50
N TRP A 126 -11.84 -12.67 -18.97
CA TRP A 126 -13.12 -12.03 -19.29
C TRP A 126 -13.22 -11.70 -20.77
N ARG A 127 -12.11 -11.26 -21.39
CA ARG A 127 -12.01 -11.03 -22.85
C ARG A 127 -12.38 -12.31 -23.61
N ARG A 128 -11.81 -13.46 -23.20
CA ARG A 128 -12.07 -14.76 -23.83
C ARG A 128 -13.50 -15.26 -23.59
N TRP A 129 -14.05 -15.04 -22.40
CA TRP A 129 -15.41 -15.46 -22.04
C TRP A 129 -16.50 -14.64 -22.74
N LEU A 130 -16.27 -13.34 -22.95
CA LEU A 130 -17.17 -12.46 -23.69
C LEU A 130 -17.10 -12.69 -25.21
N GLY A 131 -16.16 -13.53 -25.68
CA GLY A 131 -15.98 -13.87 -27.08
C GLY A 131 -15.61 -12.65 -27.92
N ASP A 132 -16.21 -12.53 -29.10
CA ASP A 132 -15.96 -11.42 -30.03
C ASP A 132 -16.72 -10.13 -29.67
N TYR A 133 -17.29 -10.04 -28.47
CA TYR A 133 -18.00 -8.84 -28.03
C TYR A 133 -17.04 -7.64 -27.98
N THR A 134 -17.31 -6.68 -28.86
CA THR A 134 -16.55 -5.43 -28.94
C THR A 134 -17.46 -4.30 -28.48
N ILE A 135 -16.97 -3.48 -27.54
CA ILE A 135 -17.68 -2.30 -27.07
C ILE A 135 -17.87 -1.35 -28.27
N PRO A 136 -19.09 -0.83 -28.53
CA PRO A 136 -19.32 0.06 -29.67
C PRO A 136 -18.34 1.24 -29.71
N GLY A 137 -17.66 1.40 -30.83
CA GLY A 137 -16.65 2.45 -31.06
C GLY A 137 -15.21 2.05 -30.70
N MET A 138 -15.00 0.93 -30.02
CA MET A 138 -13.67 0.35 -29.83
C MET A 138 -13.34 -0.59 -31.00
N GLN A 139 -12.05 -0.72 -31.30
CA GLN A 139 -11.59 -1.45 -32.50
C GLN A 139 -11.38 -2.95 -32.23
N ALA A 140 -11.36 -3.38 -30.96
CA ALA A 140 -11.09 -4.77 -30.59
C ALA A 140 -11.89 -5.25 -29.37
N ALA A 141 -12.23 -6.55 -29.35
CA ALA A 141 -12.79 -7.25 -28.20
C ALA A 141 -11.84 -7.31 -26.99
N GLY A 142 -10.58 -6.92 -27.18
CA GLY A 142 -9.55 -6.81 -26.14
C GLY A 142 -9.95 -5.89 -24.97
N PHE A 143 -10.83 -4.93 -25.18
CA PHE A 143 -11.23 -3.97 -24.15
C PHE A 143 -12.56 -4.33 -23.45
N SER A 144 -13.14 -5.49 -23.78
CA SER A 144 -14.46 -5.90 -23.26
C SER A 144 -14.48 -6.11 -21.75
N TRP A 145 -13.34 -6.41 -21.14
CA TRP A 145 -13.21 -6.62 -19.69
C TRP A 145 -13.48 -5.35 -18.86
N ILE A 146 -13.40 -4.17 -19.48
CA ILE A 146 -13.69 -2.88 -18.82
C ILE A 146 -15.11 -2.88 -18.22
N ILE A 147 -16.08 -3.54 -18.87
CA ILE A 147 -17.45 -3.64 -18.35
C ILE A 147 -17.50 -4.38 -17.01
N PRO A 148 -17.04 -5.64 -16.89
CA PRO A 148 -16.97 -6.30 -15.59
C PRO A 148 -16.05 -5.56 -14.60
N GLY A 149 -14.96 -4.95 -15.07
CA GLY A 149 -14.06 -4.13 -14.26
C GLY A 149 -14.79 -2.98 -13.56
N ILE A 150 -15.56 -2.18 -14.30
CA ILE A 150 -16.37 -1.07 -13.76
C ILE A 150 -17.35 -1.57 -12.71
N ILE A 151 -18.01 -2.70 -12.94
CA ILE A 151 -18.97 -3.29 -12.00
C ILE A 151 -18.26 -3.67 -10.70
N VAL A 152 -17.15 -4.40 -10.79
CA VAL A 152 -16.38 -4.86 -9.62
C VAL A 152 -15.84 -3.66 -8.82
N VAL A 153 -15.22 -2.69 -9.49
CA VAL A 153 -14.71 -1.47 -8.84
C VAL A 153 -15.82 -0.68 -8.17
N SER A 154 -16.99 -0.55 -8.80
CA SER A 154 -18.14 0.15 -8.22
C SER A 154 -18.66 -0.53 -6.95
N VAL A 155 -18.73 -1.87 -6.93
CA VAL A 155 -19.11 -2.65 -5.76
C VAL A 155 -18.08 -2.49 -4.64
N ILE A 156 -16.79 -2.62 -4.94
CA ILE A 156 -15.71 -2.42 -3.96
C ILE A 156 -15.78 -1.00 -3.39
N ALA A 157 -15.94 0.02 -4.24
CA ALA A 157 -16.06 1.41 -3.81
C ALA A 157 -17.29 1.61 -2.89
N ALA A 158 -18.45 1.06 -3.24
CA ALA A 158 -19.66 1.16 -2.42
C ALA A 158 -19.47 0.52 -1.02
N ILE A 159 -18.78 -0.62 -0.94
CA ILE A 159 -18.49 -1.31 0.32
C ILE A 159 -17.44 -0.55 1.15
N TYR A 160 -16.36 -0.08 0.52
CA TYR A 160 -15.20 0.45 1.22
C TYR A 160 -15.24 1.96 1.48
N LEU A 161 -15.90 2.75 0.65
CA LEU A 161 -15.92 4.21 0.79
C LEU A 161 -16.43 4.66 2.17
N PRO A 162 -17.55 4.15 2.72
CA PRO A 162 -18.00 4.53 4.06
C PRO A 162 -16.97 4.22 5.16
N TRP A 163 -16.17 3.16 4.98
CA TRP A 163 -15.11 2.79 5.91
C TRP A 163 -13.87 3.68 5.75
N VAL A 164 -13.44 3.96 4.51
CA VAL A 164 -12.33 4.87 4.22
C VAL A 164 -12.62 6.27 4.76
N LEU A 165 -13.87 6.72 4.67
CA LEU A 165 -14.28 8.04 5.19
C LEU A 165 -14.13 8.18 6.71
N LYS A 166 -14.12 7.07 7.46
CA LYS A 166 -13.91 7.03 8.92
C LYS A 166 -12.43 6.97 9.32
N LEU A 167 -11.50 6.82 8.38
CA LEU A 167 -10.07 6.82 8.66
C LEU A 167 -9.56 8.22 9.04
N PRO A 168 -8.41 8.33 9.72
CA PRO A 168 -7.77 9.62 9.99
C PRO A 168 -7.56 10.43 8.71
N SER A 169 -7.75 11.75 8.77
CA SER A 169 -7.82 12.65 7.60
C SER A 169 -6.74 12.41 6.56
N ARG A 170 -5.47 12.33 6.98
CA ARG A 170 -4.34 12.09 6.06
C ARG A 170 -4.39 10.71 5.39
N THR A 171 -4.71 9.66 6.13
CA THR A 171 -4.82 8.29 5.57
C THR A 171 -6.01 8.21 4.62
N ARG A 172 -7.15 8.80 4.99
CA ARG A 172 -8.34 8.89 4.14
C ARG A 172 -8.02 9.54 2.80
N VAL A 173 -7.41 10.72 2.81
CA VAL A 173 -7.06 11.45 1.57
C VAL A 173 -6.12 10.62 0.70
N LEU A 174 -5.07 10.04 1.28
CA LEU A 174 -4.12 9.22 0.52
C LEU A 174 -4.77 7.96 -0.07
N PHE A 175 -5.67 7.30 0.65
CA PHE A 175 -6.40 6.13 0.14
C PHE A 175 -7.31 6.50 -1.03
N VAL A 176 -8.03 7.62 -0.92
CA VAL A 176 -8.92 8.10 -1.99
C VAL A 176 -8.11 8.51 -3.22
N ILE A 177 -7.00 9.23 -3.03
CA ILE A 177 -6.12 9.62 -4.15
C ILE A 177 -5.52 8.37 -4.81
N ALA A 178 -4.98 7.43 -4.02
CA ALA A 178 -4.39 6.20 -4.56
C ALA A 178 -5.41 5.40 -5.39
N GLY A 179 -6.61 5.19 -4.84
CA GLY A 179 -7.69 4.49 -5.54
C GLY A 179 -8.15 5.23 -6.80
N ALA A 180 -8.30 6.56 -6.73
CA ALA A 180 -8.70 7.35 -7.89
C ALA A 180 -7.65 7.31 -9.00
N VAL A 181 -6.37 7.45 -8.66
CA VAL A 181 -5.26 7.40 -9.63
C VAL A 181 -5.17 6.02 -10.28
N TYR A 182 -5.21 4.94 -9.49
CA TYR A 182 -5.16 3.57 -10.00
C TYR A 182 -6.36 3.26 -10.92
N VAL A 183 -7.60 3.53 -10.47
CA VAL A 183 -8.82 3.28 -11.27
C VAL A 183 -8.89 4.17 -12.51
N THR A 184 -8.31 5.38 -12.47
CA THR A 184 -8.23 6.21 -13.68
C THR A 184 -7.32 5.57 -14.74
N GLY A 185 -6.26 4.86 -14.33
CA GLY A 185 -5.44 4.02 -15.21
C GLY A 185 -6.27 2.92 -15.85
N GLY A 186 -6.38 1.76 -15.20
CA GLY A 186 -6.95 0.53 -15.76
C GLY A 186 -8.47 0.49 -15.95
N ILE A 187 -9.16 1.64 -16.02
CA ILE A 187 -10.55 1.68 -16.50
C ILE A 187 -10.71 2.83 -17.47
N ALA A 188 -10.37 4.05 -17.05
CA ALA A 188 -10.64 5.24 -17.87
C ALA A 188 -9.61 5.40 -18.99
N LEU A 189 -8.31 5.36 -18.67
CA LEU A 189 -7.25 5.52 -19.67
C LEU A 189 -7.17 4.31 -20.59
N GLU A 190 -7.36 3.10 -20.06
CA GLU A 190 -7.46 1.91 -20.91
C GLU A 190 -8.67 1.96 -21.86
N GLY A 191 -9.83 2.41 -21.35
CA GLY A 191 -11.01 2.61 -22.19
C GLY A 191 -10.76 3.64 -23.29
N VAL A 192 -10.10 4.75 -22.96
CA VAL A 192 -9.64 5.74 -23.96
C VAL A 192 -8.66 5.09 -24.95
N GLY A 193 -7.72 4.28 -24.47
CA GLY A 193 -6.82 3.47 -25.28
C GLY A 193 -7.59 2.60 -26.28
N GLY A 194 -8.66 1.94 -25.85
CA GLY A 194 -9.49 1.11 -26.73
C GLY A 194 -10.24 1.85 -27.84
N PHE A 195 -10.58 3.13 -27.63
CA PHE A 195 -11.12 3.99 -28.69
C PHE A 195 -10.03 4.54 -29.63
N LEU A 196 -8.80 4.68 -29.13
CA LEU A 196 -7.67 5.23 -29.88
C LEU A 196 -6.88 4.16 -30.63
N ALA A 197 -6.90 2.90 -30.18
CA ALA A 197 -6.14 1.80 -30.77
C ALA A 197 -6.56 1.53 -32.21
N ASP A 198 -5.59 1.29 -33.10
CA ASP A 198 -5.84 0.67 -34.40
C ASP A 198 -5.63 -0.86 -34.33
N PHE A 199 -5.83 -1.56 -35.44
CA PHE A 199 -5.60 -3.03 -35.51
C PHE A 199 -4.15 -3.45 -35.25
N THR A 200 -3.21 -2.49 -35.23
CA THR A 200 -1.80 -2.76 -34.96
C THR A 200 -1.43 -2.53 -33.48
N PHE A 201 -2.31 -1.90 -32.70
CA PHE A 201 -2.05 -1.50 -31.31
C PHE A 201 -0.74 -0.74 -31.15
N SER A 202 -0.40 0.09 -32.15
CA SER A 202 0.89 0.75 -32.20
C SER A 202 0.82 2.20 -32.64
N ASN A 203 -0.37 2.73 -32.95
CA ASN A 203 -0.50 4.14 -33.30
C ASN A 203 -0.16 5.07 -32.12
N ASP A 204 0.35 6.25 -32.44
CA ASP A 204 0.98 7.13 -31.44
C ASP A 204 0.01 7.55 -30.32
N SER A 205 -1.27 7.78 -30.65
CA SER A 205 -2.28 8.14 -29.65
C SER A 205 -2.59 7.01 -28.68
N TYR A 206 -2.58 5.76 -29.15
CA TYR A 206 -2.73 4.59 -28.28
C TYR A 206 -1.50 4.43 -27.37
N LEU A 207 -0.29 4.55 -27.94
CA LEU A 207 0.96 4.44 -27.16
C LEU A 207 1.01 5.49 -26.05
N VAL A 208 0.60 6.73 -26.30
CA VAL A 208 0.51 7.76 -25.25
C VAL A 208 -0.54 7.38 -24.19
N ALA A 209 -1.71 6.87 -24.59
CA ALA A 209 -2.76 6.48 -23.66
C ALA A 209 -2.29 5.35 -22.73
N VAL A 210 -1.70 4.29 -23.27
CA VAL A 210 -1.19 3.16 -22.48
C VAL A 210 0.00 3.56 -21.60
N THR A 211 0.90 4.45 -22.06
CA THR A 211 1.96 4.96 -21.18
C THR A 211 1.37 5.70 -19.97
N LEU A 212 0.31 6.51 -20.18
CA LEU A 212 -0.35 7.24 -19.09
C LEU A 212 -1.12 6.30 -18.16
N GLU A 213 -1.81 5.32 -18.71
CA GLU A 213 -2.51 4.27 -17.99
C GLU A 213 -1.59 3.56 -17.01
N GLU A 214 -0.53 2.96 -17.52
CA GLU A 214 0.45 2.19 -16.77
C GLU A 214 1.20 3.06 -15.74
N SER A 215 1.47 4.33 -16.10
CA SER A 215 2.02 5.31 -15.15
C SER A 215 1.06 5.56 -13.98
N CYS A 216 -0.24 5.77 -14.27
CA CYS A 216 -1.26 5.97 -13.26
C CYS A 216 -1.38 4.74 -12.36
N GLU A 217 -1.34 3.54 -12.91
CA GLU A 217 -1.38 2.30 -12.12
C GLU A 217 -0.23 2.21 -11.12
N LEU A 218 1.01 2.31 -11.62
CA LEU A 218 2.22 2.20 -10.80
C LEU A 218 2.30 3.27 -9.70
N TYR A 219 1.97 4.52 -10.04
CA TYR A 219 1.94 5.60 -9.03
C TYR A 219 0.76 5.46 -8.06
N GLY A 220 -0.40 4.96 -8.52
CA GLY A 220 -1.55 4.66 -7.65
C GLY A 220 -1.17 3.64 -6.57
N ILE A 221 -0.47 2.56 -6.96
CA ILE A 221 0.03 1.54 -6.03
C ILE A 221 1.07 2.14 -5.08
N LEU A 222 2.00 2.96 -5.58
CA LEU A 222 3.01 3.63 -4.73
C LEU A 222 2.37 4.54 -3.67
N ILE A 223 1.37 5.34 -4.05
CA ILE A 223 0.65 6.21 -3.12
C ILE A 223 -0.08 5.37 -2.06
N MET A 224 -0.69 4.24 -2.46
CA MET A 224 -1.30 3.31 -1.51
C MET A 224 -0.27 2.76 -0.52
N LEU A 225 0.88 2.29 -1.01
CA LEU A 225 1.95 1.77 -0.17
C LEU A 225 2.41 2.81 0.86
N TYR A 226 2.66 4.04 0.41
CA TYR A 226 2.99 5.16 1.28
C TYR A 226 1.91 5.40 2.34
N ALA A 227 0.63 5.36 1.95
CA ALA A 227 -0.50 5.57 2.85
C ALA A 227 -0.55 4.51 3.97
N VAL A 228 -0.34 3.24 3.62
CA VAL A 228 -0.34 2.11 4.55
C VAL A 228 0.87 2.17 5.48
N LEU A 229 2.08 2.40 4.96
CA LEU A 229 3.30 2.53 5.76
C LEU A 229 3.21 3.71 6.73
N HIS A 230 2.71 4.86 6.26
CA HIS A 230 2.49 6.03 7.11
C HIS A 230 1.46 5.76 8.22
N TYR A 231 0.41 4.97 7.93
CA TYR A 231 -0.57 4.55 8.94
C TYR A 231 0.07 3.60 9.97
N LEU A 232 0.84 2.60 9.53
CA LEU A 232 1.58 1.68 10.41
C LEU A 232 2.58 2.40 11.31
N GLY A 233 3.37 3.31 10.76
CA GLY A 233 4.35 4.08 11.50
C GLY A 233 3.72 4.88 12.64
N LYS A 234 2.49 5.36 12.48
CA LYS A 234 1.75 6.00 13.58
C LYS A 234 1.32 5.01 14.66
N GLN A 235 0.86 3.81 14.26
CA GLN A 235 0.39 2.80 15.20
C GLN A 235 1.52 2.20 16.05
N SER A 236 2.68 1.92 15.47
CA SER A 236 3.83 1.34 16.19
C SER A 236 4.37 2.30 17.27
N ILE A 237 4.39 3.60 16.98
CA ILE A 237 4.77 4.64 17.95
C ILE A 237 3.78 4.69 19.10
N THR A 238 2.47 4.60 18.82
CA THR A 238 1.43 4.57 19.87
C THR A 238 1.57 3.35 20.77
N LEU A 239 1.88 2.17 20.21
CA LEU A 239 2.11 0.95 21.00
C LEU A 239 3.32 1.10 21.91
N SER A 240 4.47 1.53 21.38
CA SER A 240 5.70 1.72 22.17
C SER A 240 5.53 2.75 23.30
N ALA A 241 4.79 3.84 23.06
CA ALA A 241 4.48 4.82 24.09
C ALA A 241 3.55 4.26 25.18
N GLY A 242 2.56 3.45 24.79
CA GLY A 242 1.64 2.79 25.72
C GLY A 242 2.34 1.79 26.64
N ASP A 243 3.27 1.00 26.12
CA ASP A 243 4.03 0.02 26.91
C ASP A 243 4.98 0.72 27.89
N ALA A 244 5.66 1.78 27.45
CA ALA A 244 6.53 2.58 28.32
C ALA A 244 5.75 3.23 29.48
N ALA A 245 4.54 3.74 29.22
CA ALA A 245 3.69 4.31 30.26
C ALA A 245 3.23 3.26 31.28
N ARG A 246 2.84 2.06 30.83
CA ARG A 246 2.42 0.96 31.71
C ARG A 246 3.54 0.47 32.62
N GLY A 247 4.75 0.32 32.09
CA GLY A 247 5.93 -0.06 32.87
C GLY A 247 6.30 0.96 33.95
N ALA A 248 6.20 2.26 33.64
CA ALA A 248 6.44 3.31 34.63
C ALA A 248 5.40 3.28 35.77
N THR A 249 4.12 3.03 35.47
CA THR A 249 3.08 2.89 36.51
C THR A 249 3.27 1.66 37.40
N SER A 250 3.73 0.52 36.85
CA SER A 250 3.96 -0.68 37.66
C SER A 250 5.15 -0.50 38.61
N GLU A 251 6.24 0.11 38.17
CA GLU A 251 7.40 0.40 39.03
C GLU A 251 7.06 1.37 40.17
N ILE A 252 6.24 2.40 39.89
CA ILE A 252 5.78 3.34 40.91
C ILE A 252 4.89 2.62 41.93
N SER A 253 3.98 1.75 41.48
CA SER A 253 3.13 0.93 42.35
C SER A 253 3.94 0.00 43.25
N GLU A 254 4.93 -0.71 42.69
CA GLU A 254 5.81 -1.61 43.46
C GLU A 254 6.67 -0.86 44.49
N ARG A 255 7.24 0.29 44.12
CA ARG A 255 8.01 1.12 45.06
C ARG A 255 7.15 1.64 46.22
N ARG A 256 5.90 2.04 45.93
CA ARG A 256 4.96 2.52 46.95
C ARG A 256 4.52 1.37 47.88
N GLY A 257 4.29 0.18 47.33
CA GLY A 257 4.00 -1.03 48.11
C GLY A 257 5.17 -1.47 49.03
N ARG A 258 6.42 -1.37 48.55
CA ARG A 258 7.62 -1.64 49.37
C ARG A 258 7.79 -0.63 50.52
N GLN A 259 7.52 0.65 50.28
CA GLN A 259 7.60 1.67 51.33
C GLN A 259 6.50 1.51 52.40
N SER A 260 5.28 1.12 52.02
CA SER A 260 4.22 0.85 53.00
C SER A 260 4.42 -0.45 53.79
N GLY A 261 5.06 -1.47 53.20
CA GLY A 261 5.36 -2.73 53.88
C GLY A 261 6.50 -2.64 54.90
N GLY A 262 7.45 -1.71 54.72
CA GLY A 262 8.57 -1.51 55.64
C GLY A 262 8.24 -0.70 56.90
N ALA A 263 7.12 0.03 56.91
CA ALA A 263 6.75 0.91 58.02
C ALA A 263 5.99 0.22 59.17
N VAL A 264 5.64 -1.08 59.03
CA VAL A 264 4.82 -1.80 60.02
C VAL A 264 5.65 -2.64 61.00
N GLN A 265 6.99 -2.64 60.91
CA GLN A 265 7.86 -3.50 61.75
C GLN A 265 8.59 -2.82 62.93
N HIS A 266 8.22 -1.58 63.29
CA HIS A 266 8.83 -0.87 64.43
C HIS A 266 7.80 -0.16 65.32
N ALA A 267 6.90 -0.92 65.92
CA ALA A 267 6.20 -0.49 67.13
C ALA A 267 5.66 -1.76 67.80
N ASP A 268 6.31 -2.22 68.87
CA ASP A 268 5.75 -2.98 70.01
C ASP A 268 6.82 -3.85 70.68
N ALA A 269 7.63 -3.25 71.55
CA ALA A 269 8.37 -3.97 72.59
C ALA A 269 8.89 -3.00 73.66
N VAL A 270 8.01 -2.48 74.52
CA VAL A 270 8.42 -1.93 75.83
C VAL A 270 7.47 -2.48 76.89
N ALA A 271 7.91 -3.54 77.56
CA ALA A 271 7.24 -4.10 78.74
C ALA A 271 7.79 -3.45 80.01
N PRO A 272 6.95 -3.08 81.01
CA PRO A 272 7.45 -2.60 82.28
C PRO A 272 7.67 -3.75 83.27
N HIS A 273 8.86 -3.77 83.86
CA HIS A 273 9.23 -4.55 85.03
C HIS A 273 8.29 -4.29 86.22
N ARG A 274 7.89 -5.36 86.91
CA ARG A 274 7.46 -5.32 88.33
C ARG A 274 8.30 -6.30 89.16
N PRO A 275 8.78 -5.92 90.36
CA PRO A 275 9.50 -6.81 91.24
C PRO A 275 8.58 -7.61 92.18
N THR A 276 9.18 -8.65 92.72
CA THR A 276 8.77 -9.70 93.66
C THR A 276 8.03 -9.26 94.92
N GLY A 277 7.18 -10.15 95.46
CA GLY A 277 6.78 -10.12 96.87
C GLY A 277 5.72 -11.17 97.25
N ASN A 278 6.16 -12.17 98.02
CA ASN A 278 5.48 -13.18 98.86
C ASN A 278 4.32 -14.01 98.29
#